data_AF-A0A1H8GZG6-F1
#
_entry.id   AF-A0A1H8GZG6-F1
#
_cell.length_a   1.000
_cell.length_b   1.000
_cell.length_c   1.000
_cell.angle_alpha   90.00
_cell.angle_beta   90.00
_cell.angle_gamma   90.00
#
_symmetry.space_group_name_H-M   'P 1'
#
loop_
_entity.id
_entity.type
_entity.pdbx_description
1 polymer ?
#
loop_
_entity_poly.entity_id
_entity_poly.type
_entity_poly.pdbx_seq_one_letter_code
_entity_poly.pdbx_strand_id
1 'polypeptide(L)' 'MKWNERGFHMTTLVRKWGNSLAIRIPSHIAEKFSIEQGSELEVSVEGQAIKLI' A
#
# COMPACT_ATOMS: atom_id res chain seq x y z
N MET A 1 -0.81 -16.72 4.64
CA MET A 1 -0.96 -15.29 4.94
C MET A 1 -1.84 -15.17 6.17
N LYS A 2 -1.45 -14.42 7.22
CA LYS A 2 -2.21 -14.34 8.47
C LYS A 2 -2.50 -12.87 8.80
N TRP A 3 -3.78 -12.48 8.74
CA TRP A 3 -4.27 -11.32 9.47
C TRP A 3 -4.08 -11.61 10.95
N ASN A 4 -3.43 -10.71 11.69
CA ASN A 4 -3.34 -10.81 13.13
C ASN A 4 -4.11 -9.65 13.78
N GLU A 5 -4.16 -9.65 15.10
CA GLU A 5 -4.82 -8.61 15.91
C GLU A 5 -4.26 -7.19 15.65
N ARG A 6 -3.10 -7.08 14.99
CA ARG A 6 -2.40 -5.82 14.64
C ARG A 6 -2.62 -5.38 13.18
N GLY A 7 -3.33 -6.17 12.38
CA GLY A 7 -3.63 -5.87 10.98
C GLY A 7 -2.87 -6.72 9.97
N PHE A 8 -2.79 -6.22 8.73
CA PHE A 8 -2.06 -6.87 7.64
C PHE A 8 -0.62 -6.37 7.58
N HIS A 9 0.35 -7.28 7.63
CA HIS A 9 1.77 -6.96 7.49
C HIS A 9 2.40 -7.77 6.35
N MET A 10 3.17 -7.08 5.50
CA MET A 10 3.92 -7.65 4.41
C MET A 10 5.26 -6.91 4.30
N THR A 11 6.36 -7.64 4.10
CA THR A 11 7.60 -7.05 3.58
C THR A 11 7.59 -7.16 2.07
N THR A 12 7.87 -6.07 1.37
CA THR A 12 7.90 -6.01 -0.10
C THR A 12 9.13 -5.24 -0.58
N LEU A 13 9.45 -5.40 -1.86
CA LEU A 13 10.55 -4.70 -2.50
C LEU A 13 10.04 -3.42 -3.16
N VAL A 14 10.70 -2.31 -2.88
CA VAL A 14 10.51 -1.06 -3.60
C VAL A 14 11.04 -1.19 -5.03
N ARG A 15 10.31 -0.66 -6.01
CA ARG A 15 10.66 -0.70 -7.43
C ARG A 15 10.56 0.70 -8.05
N LYS A 16 11.28 0.94 -9.15
CA LYS A 16 11.13 2.18 -9.95
C LYS A 16 9.90 2.09 -10.84
N TRP A 17 9.14 3.18 -10.90
CA TRP A 17 8.07 3.40 -11.86
C TRP A 17 8.19 4.82 -12.41
N GLY A 18 8.70 4.92 -13.65
CA GLY A 18 9.17 6.20 -14.18
C GLY A 18 10.23 6.83 -13.28
N ASN A 19 10.05 8.10 -12.93
CA ASN A 19 10.96 8.82 -12.03
C ASN A 19 10.71 8.54 -10.54
N SER A 20 9.60 7.87 -10.20
CA SER A 20 9.17 7.62 -8.82
C SER A 20 9.45 6.19 -8.37
N LEU A 21 9.27 5.96 -7.06
CA LEU A 21 9.32 4.63 -6.46
C LEU A 21 7.90 4.14 -6.18
N ALA A 22 7.69 2.83 -6.29
CA ALA A 22 6.42 2.17 -6.07
C ALA A 22 6.60 0.88 -5.26
N ILE A 23 5.56 0.54 -4.51
CA ILE A 23 5.38 -0.77 -3.88
C ILE A 23 4.13 -1.44 -4.46
N ARG A 24 4.06 -2.77 -4.39
CA ARG A 24 2.85 -3.50 -4.78
C ARG A 24 1.84 -3.53 -3.64
N ILE A 25 0.58 -3.24 -3.94
CA ILE A 25 -0.56 -3.53 -3.08
C ILE A 25 -1.03 -4.96 -3.40
N PRO A 26 -1.10 -5.88 -2.42
CA PRO A 26 -1.63 -7.23 -2.64
C PRO A 26 -3.09 -7.20 -3.11
N SER A 27 -3.47 -8.08 -4.05
CA SER A 27 -4.81 -8.07 -4.67
C SER A 27 -5.95 -8.07 -3.66
N HIS A 28 -5.90 -8.95 -2.66
CA HIS A 28 -6.93 -9.02 -1.60
C HIS A 28 -7.05 -7.74 -0.74
N ILE A 29 -5.99 -6.92 -0.66
CA ILE A 29 -6.06 -5.61 -0.01
C ILE A 29 -6.70 -4.60 -0.96
N ALA A 30 -6.28 -4.57 -2.22
CA ALA A 30 -6.85 -3.71 -3.24
C ALA A 30 -8.36 -3.97 -3.40
N GLU A 31 -8.78 -5.23 -3.50
CA GLU A 31 -10.18 -5.67 -3.57
C GLU A 31 -10.97 -5.25 -2.33
N LYS A 32 -10.41 -5.40 -1.12
CA LYS A 32 -11.08 -5.04 0.13
C LYS A 32 -11.38 -3.54 0.24
N PHE A 33 -10.49 -2.70 -0.30
CA PHE A 33 -10.61 -1.25 -0.26
C PHE A 33 -11.10 -0.65 -1.59
N SER A 34 -11.54 -1.47 -2.55
CA SER A 34 -11.96 -1.05 -3.88
C SER A 34 -10.93 -0.15 -4.58
N ILE A 35 -9.64 -0.41 -4.37
CA ILE A 35 -8.55 0.29 -5.03
C ILE A 35 -8.33 -0.34 -6.39
N GLU A 36 -8.46 0.47 -7.43
CA GLU A 36 -8.25 0.09 -8.82
C GLU A 36 -7.23 1.01 -9.50
N GLN A 37 -6.87 0.67 -10.73
CA GLN A 37 -5.99 1.53 -11.50
C GLN A 37 -6.68 2.88 -11.74
N GLY A 38 -6.02 3.96 -11.34
CA GLY A 38 -6.56 5.31 -11.46
C GLY A 38 -7.32 5.79 -10.22
N SER A 39 -7.48 4.96 -9.18
CA SER A 39 -7.97 5.45 -7.89
C SER A 39 -7.06 6.55 -7.35
N GLU A 40 -7.67 7.66 -6.96
CA GLU A 40 -6.99 8.70 -6.20
C GLU A 40 -6.90 8.29 -4.73
N LEU A 41 -5.72 8.48 -4.14
CA LEU A 41 -5.45 8.22 -2.73
C LEU A 41 -4.65 9.39 -2.18
N GLU A 42 -4.91 9.78 -0.94
CA GLU A 42 -4.09 10.76 -0.26
C GLU A 42 -2.87 10.07 0.36
N VAL A 43 -1.69 10.65 0.18
CA VAL A 43 -0.46 10.17 0.82
C VAL A 43 -0.07 11.14 1.93
N SER A 44 -0.03 10.65 3.16
CA SER A 44 0.47 11.40 4.32
C SER A 44 1.69 10.73 4.92
N VAL A 45 2.56 11.55 5.52
CA VAL A 45 3.75 11.08 6.23
C VAL A 45 3.59 11.44 7.70
N GLU A 46 3.58 10.43 8.57
CA GLU A 46 3.43 10.59 10.01
C GLU A 46 4.50 9.77 10.74
N GLY A 47 5.43 10.46 11.40
CA GLY A 47 6.59 9.83 12.04
C GLY A 47 7.48 9.11 11.02
N GLN A 48 7.65 7.80 11.20
CA GLN A 48 8.41 6.94 10.28
C GLN A 48 7.51 6.09 9.36
N ALA A 49 6.23 6.46 9.23
CA ALA A 49 5.26 5.73 8.42
C ALA A 49 4.75 6.60 7.26
N ILE A 50 4.57 5.96 6.10
CA ILE A 50 3.78 6.49 4.99
C ILE A 50 2.38 5.88 5.12
N LYS A 51 1.35 6.72 5.15
CA LYS A 51 -0.05 6.31 5.21
C LYS A 51 -0.73 6.67 3.89
N LEU A 52 -1.56 5.75 3.40
CA LEU A 52 -2.47 5.96 2.28
C LEU A 52 -3.88 6.11 2.88
N ILE A 53 -4.56 7.22 2.59
CA ILE A 53 -5.89 7.58 3.13
C ILE A 53 -6.89 7.67 1.98
#